data_AF-A0A8D8P1B5-F1
#
_entry.id   AF-A0A8D8P1B5-F1
#
_cell.length_a   1.000
_cell.length_b   1.000
_cell.length_c   1.000
_cell.angle_alpha   90.00
_cell.angle_beta   90.00
_cell.angle_gamma   90.00
#
_symmetry.space_group_name_H-M   'P 1'
#
loop_
_entity.id
_entity.type
_entity.pdbx_description
1 polymer ?
#
loop_
_entity_poly.entity_id
_entity_poly.type
_entity_poly.pdbx_seq_one_letter_code
_entity_poly.pdbx_strand_id
1 'polypeptide(L)'
;EQLQYLRVPELVPPSALEVQVQVCVALREKLVSEIKENIRKLKQASAECIDVLAAVCRTTSLASLTLCFPPLGHWQTELLQDAANDYVAYFFNQVYLPVIQATRDLDILKLTLKIICEAWLDHIYMKKTKFSSTGALNLLKDFDGVADWIYSIKVLDKNLKEMLSKHEVLRMCEGVGKLLLRKPDETISILPSPKTGRRGEEEPPATEDDKAPLPPEMFVPNQKRWLELRARDKKVIMGLNCTCLCAGMDVY
;
A
#
# COMPACT_ATOMS: atom_id res chain seq x y z
N GLU A 1 -63.45 -41.55 -43.10
CA GLU A 1 -62.85 -40.64 -44.10
C GLU A 1 -63.01 -39.15 -43.71
N GLN A 2 -62.33 -38.64 -42.68
CA GLN A 2 -62.41 -37.20 -42.34
C GLN A 2 -61.09 -36.64 -41.78
N LEU A 3 -59.96 -36.88 -42.44
CA LEU A 3 -58.68 -36.24 -42.05
C LEU A 3 -57.82 -35.74 -43.23
N GLN A 4 -58.37 -35.60 -44.45
CA GLN A 4 -57.54 -35.36 -45.64
C GLN A 4 -57.40 -33.91 -46.12
N TYR A 5 -57.82 -32.90 -45.35
CA TYR A 5 -57.69 -31.50 -45.79
C TYR A 5 -57.25 -30.54 -44.67
N LEU A 6 -56.12 -30.83 -44.04
CA LEU A 6 -55.30 -29.76 -43.46
C LEU A 6 -54.34 -29.27 -44.53
N ARG A 7 -54.75 -28.26 -45.29
CA ARG A 7 -53.89 -27.58 -46.26
C ARG A 7 -52.82 -26.85 -45.45
N VAL A 8 -51.59 -27.34 -45.49
CA VAL A 8 -50.44 -26.66 -44.87
C VAL A 8 -50.37 -25.26 -45.50
N PRO A 9 -50.34 -24.17 -44.71
CA PRO A 9 -50.23 -22.82 -45.27
C PRO A 9 -48.97 -22.72 -46.13
N GLU A 10 -49.12 -22.19 -47.35
CA GLU A 10 -47.99 -21.89 -48.22
C GLU A 10 -47.09 -20.87 -47.50
N LEU A 11 -45.82 -21.22 -47.31
CA LEU A 11 -44.83 -20.32 -46.74
C LEU A 11 -44.58 -19.19 -47.74
N VAL A 12 -45.12 -18.01 -47.43
CA VAL A 12 -44.86 -16.80 -48.21
C VAL A 12 -43.39 -16.40 -47.98
N PRO A 13 -42.59 -16.22 -49.04
CA PRO A 13 -41.21 -15.76 -48.87
C PRO A 13 -41.20 -14.36 -48.27
N PRO A 14 -40.25 -14.04 -47.37
CA PRO A 14 -40.21 -12.75 -46.71
C PRO A 14 -40.06 -11.62 -47.73
N SER A 15 -40.77 -10.52 -47.50
CA SER A 15 -40.65 -9.34 -48.34
C SER A 15 -39.25 -8.73 -48.25
N ALA A 16 -38.81 -8.01 -49.27
CA ALA A 16 -37.51 -7.33 -49.25
C ALA A 16 -37.35 -6.40 -48.03
N LEU A 17 -38.45 -5.78 -47.58
CA LEU A 17 -38.48 -4.94 -46.38
C LEU A 17 -38.28 -5.76 -45.10
N GLU A 18 -38.91 -6.93 -44.99
CA GLU A 18 -38.72 -7.84 -43.85
C GLU A 18 -37.27 -8.34 -43.77
N VAL A 19 -36.68 -8.72 -44.91
CA VAL A 19 -35.27 -9.10 -44.99
C VAL A 19 -34.38 -7.94 -44.57
N GLN A 20 -34.64 -6.72 -45.05
CA GLN A 20 -33.86 -5.55 -44.67
C GLN A 20 -33.94 -5.25 -43.16
N VAL A 21 -35.13 -5.32 -42.57
CA VAL A 21 -35.33 -5.12 -41.13
C VAL A 21 -34.59 -6.18 -40.33
N GLN A 22 -34.70 -7.46 -40.71
CA GLN A 22 -33.99 -8.56 -40.04
C GLN A 22 -32.47 -8.39 -40.12
N VAL A 23 -31.93 -8.03 -41.29
CA VAL A 23 -30.50 -7.76 -41.46
C VAL A 23 -30.07 -6.57 -40.60
N CYS A 24 -30.84 -5.48 -40.57
CA CYS A 24 -30.52 -4.32 -39.73
C CYS A 24 -30.54 -4.65 -38.23
N VAL A 25 -31.47 -5.48 -37.77
CA VAL A 25 -31.52 -5.96 -36.37
C VAL A 25 -30.29 -6.82 -36.08
N ALA A 26 -30.01 -7.82 -36.92
CA ALA A 26 -28.86 -8.72 -36.76
C ALA A 26 -27.52 -7.97 -36.78
N LEU A 27 -27.36 -6.97 -37.64
CA LEU A 27 -26.15 -6.14 -37.68
C LEU A 27 -25.99 -5.28 -36.42
N ARG A 28 -27.08 -4.73 -35.87
CA ARG A 28 -27.04 -3.98 -34.60
C ARG A 28 -26.67 -4.90 -33.43
N GLU A 29 -27.27 -6.09 -33.36
CA GLU A 29 -26.93 -7.07 -32.34
C GLU A 29 -25.46 -7.50 -32.43
N LYS A 30 -24.97 -7.77 -33.65
CA LYS A 30 -23.57 -8.09 -33.89
C LYS A 30 -22.65 -6.94 -33.46
N LEU A 31 -22.96 -5.71 -33.84
CA LEU A 31 -22.19 -4.53 -33.43
C LEU A 31 -22.11 -4.41 -31.90
N VAL A 32 -23.24 -4.58 -31.20
CA VAL A 32 -23.27 -4.57 -29.73
C VAL A 32 -22.41 -5.69 -29.14
N SER A 33 -22.46 -6.89 -29.71
CA SER A 33 -21.65 -8.03 -29.27
C SER A 33 -20.14 -7.76 -29.43
N GLU A 34 -19.72 -7.28 -30.60
CA GLU A 34 -18.32 -6.95 -30.89
C GLU A 34 -17.80 -5.83 -29.98
N ILE A 35 -18.62 -4.80 -29.72
CA ILE A 35 -18.27 -3.71 -28.78
C ILE A 35 -18.06 -4.28 -27.37
N LYS A 36 -18.97 -5.14 -26.88
CA LYS A 36 -18.84 -5.76 -25.55
C LYS A 36 -17.57 -6.59 -25.44
N GLU A 37 -17.25 -7.37 -26.47
CA GLU A 37 -16.04 -8.20 -26.50
C GLU A 37 -14.77 -7.36 -26.54
N ASN A 38 -14.75 -6.24 -27.29
CA ASN A 38 -13.62 -5.32 -27.31
C ASN A 38 -13.43 -4.62 -25.96
N ILE A 39 -14.50 -4.22 -25.27
CA ILE A 39 -14.41 -3.69 -23.90
C ILE A 39 -13.75 -4.71 -22.97
N ARG A 40 -14.15 -5.99 -23.07
CA ARG A 40 -13.57 -7.08 -22.27
C ARG A 40 -12.07 -7.23 -22.56
N LYS A 41 -11.68 -7.29 -23.83
CA LYS A 41 -10.27 -7.40 -24.26
C LYS A 41 -9.42 -6.21 -23.79
N LEU A 42 -9.94 -4.98 -23.91
CA LEU A 42 -9.24 -3.78 -23.46
C LEU A 42 -9.00 -3.79 -21.94
N LYS A 43 -10.01 -4.18 -21.16
CA LYS A 43 -9.87 -4.33 -19.70
C LYS A 43 -8.84 -5.40 -19.33
N GLN A 44 -8.87 -6.53 -20.04
CA GLN A 44 -7.91 -7.62 -19.81
C GLN A 44 -6.47 -7.18 -20.12
N ALA A 45 -6.24 -6.55 -21.27
CA ALA A 45 -4.91 -6.05 -21.63
C ALA A 45 -4.38 -5.04 -20.59
N SER A 46 -5.24 -4.15 -20.11
CA SER A 46 -4.87 -3.21 -19.04
C SER A 46 -4.46 -3.92 -17.75
N ALA A 47 -5.18 -4.98 -17.36
CA ALA A 47 -4.85 -5.75 -16.17
C ALA A 47 -3.50 -6.48 -16.33
N GLU A 48 -3.27 -7.10 -17.48
CA GLU A 48 -2.01 -7.77 -17.79
C GLU A 48 -0.81 -6.80 -17.75
N CYS A 49 -0.96 -5.58 -18.28
CA CYS A 49 0.08 -4.56 -18.19
C CYS A 49 0.38 -4.14 -16.73
N ILE A 50 -0.66 -4.01 -15.90
CA ILE A 50 -0.50 -3.68 -14.47
C ILE A 50 0.23 -4.82 -13.75
N ASP A 51 -0.12 -6.08 -14.03
CA ASP A 51 0.52 -7.24 -13.40
C ASP A 51 2.00 -7.33 -13.75
N VAL A 52 2.36 -7.10 -15.02
CA VAL A 52 3.77 -7.05 -15.46
C VAL A 52 4.51 -5.91 -14.76
N LEU A 53 3.94 -4.71 -14.74
CA LEU A 53 4.53 -3.55 -14.06
C LEU A 53 4.76 -3.84 -12.56
N ALA A 54 3.76 -4.40 -11.90
CA ALA A 54 3.84 -4.77 -10.49
C ALA A 54 4.91 -5.84 -10.24
N ALA A 55 5.01 -6.85 -11.09
CA ALA A 55 6.04 -7.88 -10.98
C ALA A 55 7.45 -7.29 -11.09
N VAL A 56 7.69 -6.39 -12.06
CA VAL A 56 8.98 -5.70 -12.20
C VAL A 56 9.28 -4.84 -10.98
N CYS A 57 8.35 -3.96 -10.57
CA CYS A 57 8.55 -3.09 -9.42
C CYS A 57 8.82 -3.87 -8.13
N ARG A 58 8.08 -4.96 -7.85
CA ARG A 58 8.29 -5.81 -6.66
C ARG A 58 9.65 -6.49 -6.70
N THR A 59 10.03 -7.04 -7.86
CA THR A 59 11.30 -7.78 -8.02
C THR A 59 12.49 -6.85 -7.82
N THR A 60 12.48 -5.70 -8.49
CA THR A 60 13.52 -4.67 -8.34
C THR A 60 13.55 -4.14 -6.92
N SER A 61 12.39 -3.89 -6.29
CA SER A 61 12.32 -3.44 -4.91
C SER A 61 12.97 -4.42 -3.94
N LEU A 62 12.63 -5.71 -4.07
CA LEU A 62 13.19 -6.76 -3.22
C LEU A 62 14.72 -6.87 -3.39
N ALA A 63 15.21 -6.81 -4.63
CA ALA A 63 16.63 -6.85 -4.92
C ALA A 63 17.35 -5.63 -4.29
N SER A 64 16.84 -4.42 -4.51
CA SER A 64 17.42 -3.19 -3.94
C SER A 64 17.40 -3.20 -2.41
N LEU A 65 16.30 -3.58 -1.77
CA LEU A 65 16.19 -3.66 -0.31
C LEU A 65 17.12 -4.72 0.28
N THR A 66 17.30 -5.85 -0.39
CA THR A 66 18.26 -6.88 0.06
C THR A 66 19.69 -6.35 0.11
N LEU A 67 20.03 -5.38 -0.73
CA LEU A 67 21.36 -4.77 -0.79
C LEU A 67 21.53 -3.60 0.19
N CYS A 68 20.51 -2.76 0.38
CA CYS A 68 20.65 -1.50 1.10
C CYS A 68 19.92 -1.41 2.44
N PHE A 69 18.99 -2.33 2.74
CA PHE A 69 18.22 -2.26 3.98
C PHE A 69 19.14 -2.55 5.19
N PRO A 70 19.14 -1.68 6.22
CA PRO A 70 20.01 -1.84 7.38
C PRO A 70 19.86 -3.19 8.09
N PRO A 71 20.97 -3.73 8.64
CA PRO A 71 20.96 -5.02 9.34
C PRO A 71 20.16 -4.92 10.66
N LEU A 72 19.75 -6.08 11.19
CA LEU A 72 18.90 -6.19 12.38
C LEU A 72 19.36 -5.34 13.58
N GLY A 73 20.68 -5.28 13.84
CA GLY A 73 21.24 -4.51 14.96
C GLY A 73 20.97 -3.01 14.87
N HIS A 74 20.84 -2.46 13.65
CA HIS A 74 20.51 -1.06 13.42
C HIS A 74 19.14 -0.71 14.01
N TRP A 75 18.16 -1.61 13.87
CA TRP A 75 16.78 -1.42 14.32
C TRP A 75 16.55 -1.69 15.80
N GLN A 76 17.56 -2.20 16.51
CA GLN A 76 17.53 -2.45 17.95
C GLN A 76 18.41 -1.47 18.73
N THR A 77 18.66 -0.30 18.14
CA THR A 77 19.45 0.78 18.72
C THR A 77 18.66 1.57 19.76
N GLU A 78 19.39 2.31 20.60
CA GLU A 78 18.84 3.36 21.48
C GLU A 78 19.17 4.77 20.95
N LEU A 79 19.93 4.86 19.84
CA LEU A 79 20.28 6.12 19.20
C LEU A 79 19.16 6.56 18.26
N LEU A 80 18.55 7.70 18.57
CA LEU A 80 17.62 8.38 17.68
C LEU A 80 18.43 9.12 16.61
N GLN A 81 18.12 8.88 15.34
CA GLN A 81 18.74 9.58 14.21
C GLN A 81 18.05 10.91 13.99
N ASP A 82 18.72 11.92 13.45
CA ASP A 82 18.11 13.23 13.24
C ASP A 82 17.16 13.24 12.02
N ALA A 83 17.55 12.54 10.95
CA ALA A 83 16.84 12.45 9.68
C ALA A 83 16.70 10.99 9.22
N ALA A 84 16.02 10.79 8.08
CA ALA A 84 15.96 9.50 7.41
C ALA A 84 17.35 8.97 7.07
N ASN A 85 17.50 7.66 7.08
CA ASN A 85 18.70 6.97 6.66
C ASN A 85 18.95 7.15 5.15
N ASP A 86 20.23 7.23 4.78
CA ASP A 86 20.67 7.38 3.38
C ASP A 86 20.16 6.26 2.46
N TYR A 87 19.91 5.06 3.01
CA TYR A 87 19.39 3.94 2.22
C TYR A 87 18.02 4.24 1.61
N VAL A 88 17.19 5.10 2.22
CA VAL A 88 15.87 5.47 1.71
C VAL A 88 16.03 6.18 0.35
N ALA A 89 16.85 7.22 0.31
CA ALA A 89 17.13 7.94 -0.93
C ALA A 89 17.77 7.02 -1.98
N TYR A 90 18.73 6.17 -1.57
CA TYR A 90 19.33 5.18 -2.45
C TYR A 90 18.28 4.23 -3.05
N PHE A 91 17.42 3.64 -2.21
CA PHE A 91 16.36 2.72 -2.62
C PHE A 91 15.40 3.35 -3.64
N PHE A 92 14.87 4.53 -3.34
CA PHE A 92 13.95 5.21 -4.25
C PHE A 92 14.63 5.70 -5.54
N ASN A 93 15.92 6.03 -5.50
CA ASN A 93 16.70 6.32 -6.71
C ASN A 93 16.86 5.09 -7.61
N GLN A 94 17.00 3.88 -7.05
CA GLN A 94 17.13 2.67 -7.84
C GLN A 94 15.80 2.23 -8.46
N VAL A 95 14.68 2.41 -7.75
CA VAL A 95 13.40 1.81 -8.15
C VAL A 95 12.40 2.82 -8.70
N TYR A 96 12.18 3.94 -8.01
CA TYR A 96 11.09 4.85 -8.34
C TYR A 96 11.51 6.00 -9.27
N LEU A 97 12.75 6.50 -9.13
CA LEU A 97 13.26 7.54 -10.02
C LEU A 97 13.21 7.16 -11.51
N PRO A 98 13.56 5.92 -11.94
CA PRO A 98 13.39 5.51 -13.34
C PRO A 98 11.94 5.60 -13.83
N VAL A 99 10.96 5.30 -12.96
CA VAL A 99 9.54 5.43 -13.29
C VAL A 99 9.16 6.89 -13.50
N ILE A 100 9.60 7.78 -12.60
CA ILE A 100 9.41 9.24 -12.71
C ILE A 100 10.08 9.82 -13.97
N GLN A 101 11.18 9.21 -14.42
CA GLN A 101 11.83 9.60 -15.67
C GLN A 101 11.05 9.13 -16.90
N ALA A 102 10.40 7.97 -16.82
CA ALA A 102 9.66 7.36 -17.92
C ALA A 102 8.27 7.96 -18.15
N THR A 103 7.58 8.45 -17.12
CA THR A 103 6.20 8.95 -17.24
C THR A 103 5.88 10.15 -16.36
N ARG A 104 4.84 10.90 -16.76
CA ARG A 104 4.19 11.97 -15.97
C ARG A 104 2.74 11.60 -15.60
N ASP A 105 2.30 10.41 -15.98
CA ASP A 105 0.95 9.92 -15.68
C ASP A 105 0.81 9.70 -14.17
N LEU A 106 -0.09 10.47 -13.55
CA LEU A 106 -0.26 10.46 -12.10
C LEU A 106 -0.75 9.11 -11.58
N ASP A 107 -1.60 8.41 -12.32
CA ASP A 107 -2.16 7.14 -11.87
C ASP A 107 -1.10 6.04 -11.90
N ILE A 108 -0.26 6.02 -12.93
CA ILE A 108 0.91 5.13 -12.99
C ILE A 108 1.89 5.45 -11.86
N LEU A 109 2.18 6.73 -11.61
CA LEU A 109 3.09 7.15 -10.55
C LEU A 109 2.56 6.78 -9.16
N LYS A 110 1.26 6.95 -8.89
CA LYS A 110 0.62 6.55 -7.63
C LYS A 110 0.63 5.03 -7.44
N LEU A 111 0.27 4.28 -8.48
CA LEU A 111 0.26 2.82 -8.47
C LEU A 111 1.65 2.25 -8.16
N THR A 112 2.68 2.76 -8.85
CA THR A 112 4.06 2.30 -8.66
C THR A 112 4.62 2.69 -7.30
N LEU A 113 4.36 3.91 -6.81
CA LEU A 113 4.71 4.30 -5.43
C LEU A 113 4.09 3.35 -4.42
N LYS A 114 2.81 3.00 -4.61
CA LYS A 114 2.10 2.05 -3.75
C LYS A 114 2.80 0.69 -3.73
N ILE A 115 3.08 0.12 -4.90
CA ILE A 115 3.74 -1.18 -5.04
C ILE A 115 5.12 -1.19 -4.37
N ILE A 116 5.90 -0.12 -4.53
CA ILE A 116 7.26 0.00 -3.98
C ILE A 116 7.23 0.09 -2.46
N CYS A 117 6.35 0.92 -1.90
CA CYS A 117 6.18 1.04 -0.45
C CYS A 117 5.63 -0.26 0.16
N GLU A 118 4.67 -0.93 -0.48
CA GLU A 118 4.19 -2.25 -0.05
C GLU A 118 5.32 -3.29 -0.08
N ALA A 119 6.16 -3.31 -1.12
CA ALA A 119 7.31 -4.20 -1.19
C ALA A 119 8.35 -3.92 -0.08
N TRP A 120 8.51 -2.65 0.32
CA TRP A 120 9.36 -2.29 1.47
C TRP A 120 8.80 -2.84 2.78
N LEU A 121 7.49 -2.69 3.03
CA LEU A 121 6.83 -3.27 4.19
C LEU A 121 6.90 -4.81 4.18
N ASP A 122 6.67 -5.44 3.03
CA ASP A 122 6.79 -6.88 2.87
C ASP A 122 8.20 -7.36 3.17
N HIS A 123 9.24 -6.62 2.75
CA HIS A 123 10.63 -6.96 3.06
C HIS A 123 10.89 -6.97 4.57
N ILE A 124 10.43 -5.94 5.30
CA ILE A 124 10.54 -5.85 6.76
C ILE A 124 9.88 -7.07 7.41
N TYR A 125 8.69 -7.42 6.94
CA TYR A 125 7.93 -8.57 7.46
C TYR A 125 8.63 -9.91 7.16
N MET A 126 9.07 -10.12 5.91
CA MET A 126 9.78 -11.33 5.49
C MET A 126 11.08 -11.55 6.26
N LYS A 127 11.84 -10.48 6.54
CA LYS A 127 13.05 -10.52 7.36
C LYS A 127 12.77 -10.68 8.85
N LYS A 128 11.50 -10.56 9.27
CA LYS A 128 11.07 -10.56 10.68
C LYS A 128 11.87 -9.57 11.53
N THR A 129 12.18 -8.41 10.94
CA THR A 129 13.01 -7.38 11.59
C THR A 129 12.38 -6.96 12.91
N LYS A 130 13.16 -6.98 13.98
CA LYS A 130 12.68 -6.59 15.31
C LYS A 130 13.12 -5.17 15.65
N PHE A 131 12.19 -4.34 16.05
CA PHE A 131 12.42 -2.92 16.33
C PHE A 131 12.40 -2.64 17.84
N SER A 132 13.42 -1.95 18.34
CA SER A 132 13.30 -1.25 19.63
C SER A 132 12.34 -0.07 19.49
N SER A 133 11.95 0.56 20.60
CA SER A 133 11.15 1.80 20.55
C SER A 133 11.86 2.87 19.71
N THR A 134 13.16 3.07 19.95
CA THR A 134 13.96 4.04 19.19
C THR A 134 14.16 3.61 17.72
N GLY A 135 14.33 2.32 17.46
CA GLY A 135 14.39 1.81 16.09
C GLY A 135 13.09 2.01 15.31
N ALA A 136 11.93 1.88 15.96
CA ALA A 136 10.64 2.19 15.35
C ALA A 136 10.47 3.70 15.10
N LEU A 137 11.00 4.57 15.97
CA LEU A 137 11.06 6.02 15.72
C LEU A 137 11.98 6.36 14.52
N ASN A 138 13.12 5.68 14.39
CA ASN A 138 14.00 5.85 13.22
C ASN A 138 13.30 5.37 11.93
N LEU A 139 12.56 4.25 11.99
CA LEU A 139 11.76 3.80 10.85
C LEU A 139 10.67 4.80 10.45
N LEU A 140 10.04 5.49 11.41
CA LEU A 140 9.11 6.57 11.10
C LEU A 140 9.81 7.71 10.35
N LYS A 141 11.02 8.10 10.77
CA LYS A 141 11.83 9.08 10.03
C LYS A 141 12.16 8.62 8.62
N ASP A 142 12.43 7.34 8.43
CA ASP A 142 12.65 6.76 7.10
C ASP A 142 11.40 6.85 6.21
N PHE A 143 10.21 6.62 6.78
CA PHE A 143 8.95 6.77 6.06
C PHE A 143 8.65 8.23 5.70
N ASP A 144 8.88 9.16 6.63
CA ASP A 144 8.74 10.60 6.39
C ASP A 144 9.73 11.09 5.32
N GLY A 145 10.95 10.53 5.32
CA GLY A 145 12.00 10.83 4.34
C GLY A 145 11.61 10.53 2.90
N VAL A 146 10.60 9.70 2.65
CA VAL A 146 10.07 9.47 1.29
C VAL A 146 9.41 10.73 0.74
N ALA A 147 8.64 11.45 1.55
CA ALA A 147 8.02 12.70 1.14
C ALA A 147 9.10 13.75 0.82
N ASP A 148 10.11 13.87 1.68
CA ASP A 148 11.25 14.77 1.47
C ASP A 148 12.01 14.41 0.17
N TRP A 149 12.22 13.12 -0.07
CA TRP A 149 12.83 12.63 -1.30
C TRP A 149 11.99 13.02 -2.52
N ILE A 150 10.66 12.86 -2.50
CA ILE A 150 9.76 13.28 -3.59
C ILE A 150 9.90 14.79 -3.86
N TYR A 151 9.92 15.62 -2.81
CA TYR A 151 10.09 17.07 -2.94
C TYR A 151 11.44 17.46 -3.54
N SER A 152 12.49 16.66 -3.28
CA SER A 152 13.83 16.88 -3.83
C SER A 152 13.93 16.67 -5.35
N ILE A 153 13.01 15.88 -5.95
CA ILE A 153 13.07 15.53 -7.37
C ILE A 153 12.79 16.75 -8.25
N LYS A 154 13.81 17.23 -8.98
CA LYS A 154 13.70 18.46 -9.79
C LYS A 154 12.78 18.33 -11.00
N VAL A 155 12.65 17.14 -11.57
CA VAL A 155 11.88 16.90 -12.80
C VAL A 155 10.37 16.78 -12.55
N LEU A 156 9.93 16.59 -11.30
CA LEU A 156 8.51 16.60 -10.95
C LEU A 156 8.02 18.04 -10.78
N ASP A 157 6.88 18.35 -11.37
CA ASP A 157 6.19 19.61 -11.10
C ASP A 157 5.63 19.64 -9.67
N LYS A 158 5.25 20.85 -9.24
CA LYS A 158 4.76 21.09 -7.88
C LYS A 158 3.49 20.29 -7.55
N ASN A 159 2.59 20.14 -8.52
CA ASN A 159 1.31 19.45 -8.32
C ASN A 159 1.53 17.94 -8.13
N LEU A 160 2.36 17.32 -8.97
CA LEU A 160 2.74 15.91 -8.83
C LEU A 160 3.43 15.66 -7.49
N LYS A 161 4.35 16.54 -7.05
CA LYS A 161 4.99 16.43 -5.73
C LYS A 161 3.98 16.45 -4.59
N GLU A 162 3.03 17.37 -4.64
CA GLU A 162 2.00 17.50 -3.62
C GLU A 162 1.10 16.25 -3.58
N MET A 163 0.68 15.75 -4.74
CA MET A 163 -0.19 14.58 -4.82
C MET A 163 0.52 13.28 -4.41
N LEU A 164 1.79 13.11 -4.75
CA LEU A 164 2.56 11.90 -4.41
C LEU A 164 3.02 11.89 -2.95
N SER A 165 3.45 13.03 -2.40
CA SER A 165 3.88 13.14 -0.99
C SER A 165 2.73 12.97 0.01
N LYS A 166 1.48 13.12 -0.44
CA LYS A 166 0.26 12.90 0.37
C LYS A 166 -0.44 11.59 0.05
N HIS A 167 0.19 10.70 -0.72
CA HIS A 167 -0.43 9.45 -1.14
C HIS A 167 -0.77 8.55 0.06
N GLU A 168 -1.89 7.82 -0.02
CA GLU A 168 -2.40 6.97 1.07
C GLU A 168 -1.37 5.93 1.56
N VAL A 169 -0.50 5.46 0.68
CA VAL A 169 0.50 4.45 1.02
C VAL A 169 1.53 4.98 2.02
N LEU A 170 1.85 6.27 1.99
CA LEU A 170 2.78 6.88 2.94
C LEU A 170 2.14 6.97 4.33
N ARG A 171 0.82 7.24 4.40
CA ARG A 171 0.05 7.16 5.65
C ARG A 171 -0.02 5.73 6.18
N MET A 172 -0.11 4.74 5.30
CA MET A 172 -0.02 3.34 5.71
C MET A 172 1.36 2.99 6.30
N CYS A 173 2.46 3.45 5.69
CA CYS A 173 3.81 3.31 6.24
C CYS A 173 3.93 3.98 7.62
N GLU A 174 3.47 5.24 7.76
CA GLU A 174 3.41 5.94 9.05
C GLU A 174 2.61 5.13 10.10
N GLY A 175 1.46 4.59 9.71
CA GLY A 175 0.64 3.73 10.56
C GLY A 175 1.39 2.50 11.05
N VAL A 176 2.18 1.86 10.19
CA VAL A 176 3.04 0.73 10.58
C VAL A 176 4.06 1.16 11.64
N GLY A 177 4.75 2.28 11.42
CA GLY A 177 5.72 2.81 12.38
C GLY A 177 5.08 3.11 13.74
N LYS A 178 3.88 3.71 13.75
CA LYS A 178 3.13 3.97 14.99
C LYS A 178 2.66 2.69 15.69
N LEU A 179 2.20 1.68 14.95
CA LEU A 179 1.83 0.39 15.53
C LEU A 179 3.00 -0.26 16.27
N LEU A 180 4.22 -0.15 15.76
CA LEU A 180 5.42 -0.67 16.42
C LEU A 180 5.72 0.01 17.77
N LEU A 181 5.20 1.22 18.00
CA LEU A 181 5.37 1.98 19.23
C LEU A 181 4.25 1.75 20.26
N ARG A 182 3.09 1.23 19.86
CA ARG A 182 1.95 1.03 20.76
C ARG A 182 2.15 -0.15 21.70
N LYS A 183 1.40 -0.16 22.82
CA LYS A 183 1.32 -1.32 23.71
C LYS A 183 0.37 -2.39 23.14
N PRO A 184 0.59 -3.70 23.45
CA PRO A 184 -0.18 -4.81 22.85
C PRO A 184 -1.71 -4.72 23.04
N ASP A 185 -2.16 -4.16 24.17
CA ASP A 185 -3.58 -4.10 24.56
C ASP A 185 -4.18 -2.68 24.42
N GLU A 186 -3.43 -1.76 23.81
CA GLU A 186 -3.88 -0.39 23.63
C GLU A 186 -4.90 -0.33 22.48
N THR A 187 -6.14 0.03 22.81
CA THR A 187 -7.20 0.16 21.81
C THR A 187 -6.90 1.33 20.89
N ILE A 188 -6.87 1.10 19.57
CA ILE A 188 -6.71 2.18 18.59
C ILE A 188 -8.00 2.99 18.59
N SER A 189 -7.96 4.14 19.26
CA SER A 189 -9.08 5.06 19.31
C SER A 189 -9.32 5.65 17.92
N ILE A 190 -10.59 5.64 17.49
CA ILE A 190 -11.05 6.33 16.28
C ILE A 190 -11.06 7.86 16.49
N LEU A 191 -11.03 8.31 17.75
CA LEU A 191 -10.94 9.72 18.13
C LEU A 191 -9.48 10.18 18.12
N PRO A 192 -9.20 11.42 17.67
CA PRO A 192 -7.84 11.93 17.55
C PRO A 192 -7.08 11.82 18.88
N SER A 193 -5.81 11.43 18.80
CA SER A 193 -4.91 11.54 19.97
C SER A 193 -4.79 13.01 20.36
N PRO A 194 -4.94 13.37 21.66
CA PRO A 194 -4.85 14.76 22.07
C PRO A 194 -3.45 15.28 21.70
N LYS A 195 -3.41 16.35 20.90
CA LYS A 195 -2.17 17.06 20.57
C LYS A 195 -1.55 17.54 21.89
N THR A 196 -0.49 16.90 22.36
CA THR A 196 0.32 17.41 23.46
C THR A 196 1.15 18.58 22.93
N GLY A 197 0.57 19.78 22.93
CA GLY A 197 1.28 20.98 22.48
C GLY A 197 0.52 22.28 22.71
N ARG A 198 0.97 23.02 23.73
CA ARG A 198 0.89 24.48 23.94
C ARG A 198 -0.50 25.12 24.10
N ARG A 199 -0.64 25.70 25.30
CA ARG A 199 -1.69 26.59 25.74
C ARG A 199 -1.73 27.85 24.87
N GLY A 200 -2.92 28.17 24.37
CA GLY A 200 -3.32 29.51 23.99
C GLY A 200 -3.34 29.77 22.49
N GLU A 201 -4.46 29.47 21.85
CA GLU A 201 -5.02 30.24 20.73
C GLU A 201 -6.50 29.82 20.61
N GLU A 202 -7.40 30.80 20.62
CA GLU A 202 -8.86 30.61 20.58
C GLU A 202 -9.29 30.09 19.19
N GLU A 203 -9.90 28.91 19.14
CA GLU A 203 -10.41 28.33 17.89
C GLU A 203 -11.78 28.93 17.50
N PRO A 204 -12.02 29.26 16.21
CA PRO A 204 -13.33 29.68 15.70
C PRO A 204 -14.33 28.51 15.62
N PRO A 205 -15.65 28.79 15.53
CA PRO A 205 -16.67 27.75 15.65
C PRO A 205 -16.63 26.76 14.48
N ALA A 206 -16.61 25.47 14.83
CA ALA A 206 -16.56 24.34 13.92
C ALA A 206 -17.78 24.28 12.99
N THR A 207 -17.53 24.04 11.70
CA THR A 207 -18.56 23.69 10.71
C THR A 207 -18.69 22.16 10.62
N GLU A 208 -19.87 21.65 10.28
CA GLU A 208 -20.27 20.22 10.35
C GLU A 208 -19.47 19.24 9.44
N ASP A 209 -18.39 19.66 8.77
CA ASP A 209 -17.51 18.81 7.94
C ASP A 209 -16.15 18.48 8.60
N ASP A 210 -15.96 18.85 9.87
CA ASP A 210 -14.71 18.61 10.63
C ASP A 210 -14.63 17.18 11.21
N LYS A 211 -14.77 16.15 10.38
CA LYS A 211 -14.31 14.80 10.78
C LYS A 211 -12.78 14.81 10.75
N ALA A 212 -12.17 14.89 11.93
CA ALA A 212 -10.73 14.73 12.09
C ALA A 212 -10.24 13.51 11.27
N PRO A 213 -9.16 13.65 10.49
CA PRO A 213 -8.69 12.59 9.61
C PRO A 213 -8.39 11.32 10.41
N LEU A 214 -8.82 10.17 9.88
CA LEU A 214 -8.62 8.87 10.54
C LEU A 214 -7.15 8.64 10.91
N PRO A 215 -6.86 8.02 12.07
CA PRO A 215 -5.50 7.69 12.46
C PRO A 215 -4.76 6.86 11.39
N PRO A 216 -3.47 7.10 11.12
CA PRO A 216 -2.69 6.36 10.12
C PRO A 216 -2.70 4.83 10.31
N GLU A 217 -2.78 4.35 11.55
CA GLU A 217 -2.84 2.93 11.89
C GLU A 217 -4.06 2.23 11.30
N MET A 218 -5.16 2.96 11.08
CA MET A 218 -6.39 2.43 10.47
C MET A 218 -6.22 2.07 8.98
N PHE A 219 -5.18 2.60 8.33
CA PHE A 219 -4.86 2.29 6.93
C PHE A 219 -3.99 1.03 6.81
N VAL A 220 -3.54 0.45 7.94
CA VAL A 220 -2.63 -0.70 7.96
C VAL A 220 -3.43 -2.00 8.00
N PRO A 221 -3.35 -2.86 6.96
CA PRO A 221 -3.93 -4.19 7.03
C PRO A 221 -3.12 -5.09 7.99
N ASN A 222 -3.79 -6.08 8.57
CA ASN A 222 -3.15 -7.09 9.43
C ASN A 222 -2.36 -6.51 10.63
N GLN A 223 -2.86 -5.44 11.28
CA GLN A 223 -2.19 -4.71 12.37
C GLN A 223 -1.49 -5.60 13.42
N LYS A 224 -2.11 -6.74 13.78
CA LYS A 224 -1.53 -7.71 14.75
C LYS A 224 -0.15 -8.23 14.34
N ARG A 225 0.10 -8.44 13.04
CA ARG A 225 1.39 -8.91 12.52
C ARG A 225 2.52 -7.92 12.79
N TRP A 226 2.22 -6.63 12.73
CA TRP A 226 3.20 -5.58 13.01
C TRP A 226 3.58 -5.53 14.49
N LEU A 227 2.61 -5.76 15.39
CA LEU A 227 2.87 -5.82 16.83
C LEU A 227 3.84 -6.94 17.23
N GLU A 228 3.91 -8.01 16.45
CA GLU A 228 4.86 -9.11 16.66
C GLU A 228 6.31 -8.71 16.35
N LEU A 229 6.54 -7.67 15.54
CA LEU A 229 7.86 -7.20 15.13
C LEU A 229 8.55 -6.28 16.14
N ARG A 230 7.99 -6.10 17.33
CA ARG A 230 8.68 -5.38 18.41
C ARG A 230 9.78 -6.23 19.03
N ALA A 231 10.92 -5.62 19.33
CA ALA A 231 11.95 -6.23 20.15
C ALA A 231 11.45 -6.36 21.59
N ARG A 232 11.85 -7.44 22.28
CA ARG A 232 11.56 -7.59 23.71
C ARG A 232 12.49 -6.65 24.49
N ASP A 233 11.94 -5.98 25.50
CA ASP A 233 12.74 -5.12 26.39
C ASP A 233 13.88 -5.93 27.02
N LYS A 234 15.13 -5.45 26.85
CA LYS A 234 16.33 -6.08 27.43
C LYS A 234 16.23 -6.19 28.97
N LYS A 235 15.50 -5.27 29.62
CA LYS A 235 15.21 -5.30 31.07
C LYS A 235 14.42 -6.54 31.50
N VAL A 236 13.51 -7.04 30.65
CA VAL A 236 12.71 -8.24 30.94
C VAL A 236 13.57 -9.49 30.81
N ILE A 237 14.52 -9.53 29.87
CA ILE A 237 15.40 -10.68 29.66
C ILE A 237 16.41 -10.83 30.80
N MET A 238 16.98 -9.73 31.32
CA MET A 238 17.87 -9.79 32.49
C MET A 238 17.15 -10.20 33.80
N GLY A 239 15.85 -9.96 33.91
CA GLY A 239 15.05 -10.35 35.08
C GLY A 239 14.73 -11.85 35.18
N LEU A 240 14.81 -12.61 34.07
CA LEU A 240 14.53 -14.05 34.06
C LEU A 240 15.77 -14.96 34.19
N ASN A 241 16.98 -14.42 34.05
CA ASN A 241 18.22 -15.21 34.07
C ASN A 241 19.06 -15.06 35.35
N CYS A 242 18.50 -14.50 36.43
CA CYS A 242 19.24 -14.26 37.68
C CYS A 242 18.74 -15.06 38.88
N THR A 243 18.37 -16.33 38.67
CA THR A 243 18.11 -17.30 39.76
C THR A 243 18.69 -18.66 39.42
N CYS A 244 20.01 -18.79 39.41
CA CYS A 244 20.69 -20.08 39.51
C CYS A 244 22.17 -19.87 39.87
N LEU A 245 22.66 -20.65 40.84
CA LEU A 245 24.05 -20.84 41.28
C LEU A 245 24.60 -19.90 42.37
N CYS A 246 24.03 -19.99 43.58
CA CYS A 246 24.79 -19.92 44.83
C CYS A 246 24.17 -20.92 45.84
N ALA A 247 24.41 -22.23 45.66
CA ALA A 247 24.15 -23.21 46.71
C ALA A 247 25.19 -24.32 46.64
N GLY A 248 25.99 -24.44 47.71
CA GLY A 248 26.73 -25.66 48.04
C GLY A 248 28.24 -25.58 47.85
N MET A 249 28.95 -25.20 48.91
CA MET A 249 30.07 -25.99 49.45
C MET A 249 30.46 -25.41 50.82
N ASP A 250 29.80 -25.89 51.87
CA ASP A 250 30.38 -25.95 53.22
C ASP A 250 30.77 -27.41 53.46
N VAL A 251 32.06 -27.66 53.63
CA VAL A 251 32.60 -28.90 54.20
C VAL A 251 33.71 -28.52 55.17
N TYR A 252 33.40 -28.64 56.46
CA TYR A 252 34.33 -29.08 57.51
C TYR A 252 33.65 -30.21 58.27
#